data_AF-A0AAE6X881-F1
#
_entry.id   AF-A0AAE6X881-F1
#
_cell.length_a   1.000
_cell.length_b   1.000
_cell.length_c   1.000
_cell.angle_alpha   90.00
_cell.angle_beta   90.00
_cell.angle_gamma   90.00
#
_symmetry.space_group_name_H-M   'P 1'
#
loop_
_entity.id
_entity.type
_entity.pdbx_description
1 polymer ?
#
loop_
_entity_poly.entity_id
_entity_poly.type
_entity_poly.pdbx_seq_one_letter_code
_entity_poly.pdbx_strand_id
1 'polypeptide(L)' 'MQAIEKAFQLVGGQSVLAKHFGIRPWAVSKWRKSGVPAERCPEIEKLTNGQVTCEELRPDVNWAVLRNSGK' A
#
# COMPACT_ATOMS: atom_id res chain seq x y z
N MET A 1 -12.75 8.45 -1.83
CA MET A 1 -12.43 7.18 -1.13
C MET A 1 -10.94 6.96 -1.30
N GLN A 2 -10.16 6.78 -0.23
CA GLN A 2 -8.71 6.66 -0.37
C GLN A 2 -8.36 5.27 -0.95
N ALA A 3 -7.37 5.20 -1.85
CA ALA A 3 -6.92 3.93 -2.45
C ALA A 3 -6.52 2.89 -1.40
N ILE A 4 -5.97 3.32 -0.26
CA ILE A 4 -5.60 2.44 0.85
C ILE A 4 -6.82 1.81 1.54
N GLU A 5 -7.96 2.49 1.59
CA GLU A 5 -9.19 1.92 2.13
C GLU A 5 -9.76 0.85 1.21
N LYS A 6 -9.72 1.08 -0.10
CA LYS A 6 -10.06 0.08 -1.10
C LYS A 6 -9.17 -1.15 -0.94
N ALA A 7 -7.86 -0.95 -0.76
CA ALA A 7 -6.93 -2.05 -0.50
C ALA A 7 -7.33 -2.84 0.76
N PHE A 8 -7.69 -2.16 1.86
CA PHE A 8 -8.16 -2.84 3.06
C PHE A 8 -9.43 -3.66 2.82
N GLN A 9 -10.41 -3.15 2.08
CA GLN A 9 -11.61 -3.91 1.77
C GLN A 9 -11.29 -5.18 0.96
N LEU A 10 -10.39 -5.06 -0.02
CA LEU A 10 -9.99 -6.17 -0.88
C LEU A 10 -9.21 -7.26 -0.16
N VAL A 11 -8.30 -6.89 0.76
CA VAL A 11 -7.50 -7.86 1.51
C VAL A 11 -8.21 -8.43 2.76
N GLY A 12 -9.45 -8.02 3.06
CA GLY A 12 -10.18 -8.46 4.26
C GLY A 12 -9.83 -7.69 5.53
N GLY A 13 -9.27 -6.49 5.41
CA GLY A 13 -9.14 -5.50 6.46
C GLY A 13 -7.71 -5.07 6.76
N GLN A 14 -7.57 -3.96 7.49
CA GLN A 14 -6.27 -3.42 7.91
C GLN A 14 -5.46 -4.39 8.78
N SER A 15 -6.12 -5.27 9.54
CA SER A 15 -5.47 -6.25 10.42
C SER A 15 -4.80 -7.38 9.65
N VAL A 16 -5.38 -7.81 8.51
CA VAL A 16 -4.79 -8.82 7.62
C VAL A 16 -3.53 -8.24 6.99
N LEU A 17 -3.64 -7.01 6.49
CA LEU A 17 -2.51 -6.29 5.92
C LEU A 17 -1.39 -6.09 6.96
N ALA A 18 -1.73 -5.70 8.19
CA ALA A 18 -0.77 -5.54 9.28
C ALA A 18 -0.03 -6.85 9.60
N LYS A 19 -0.75 -7.97 9.66
CA LYS A 19 -0.17 -9.32 9.83
C LYS A 19 0.76 -9.70 8.68
N HIS A 20 0.33 -9.49 7.43
CA HIS A 20 1.13 -9.78 6.24
C HIS A 20 2.48 -9.06 6.29
N PHE A 21 2.45 -7.77 6.63
CA PHE A 21 3.64 -6.95 6.74
C PHE A 21 4.41 -7.10 8.06
N GLY A 22 3.94 -7.94 9.00
CA GLY A 22 4.55 -8.10 10.32
C GLY A 22 4.58 -6.82 11.16
N ILE A 23 3.70 -5.85 10.88
CA ILE A 23 3.65 -4.57 11.57
C ILE A 23 2.41 -4.47 12.45
N ARG A 24 2.44 -3.49 13.37
CA ARG A 24 1.30 -3.23 14.25
C ARG A 24 0.13 -2.59 13.46
N PRO A 25 -1.13 -2.90 13.79
CA PRO A 25 -2.30 -2.31 13.12
C PRO A 25 -2.33 -0.77 13.14
N TRP A 26 -1.79 -0.14 14.18
CA TRP A 26 -1.70 1.32 14.26
C TRP A 26 -0.79 1.91 13.18
N ALA A 27 0.26 1.19 12.75
CA ALA A 27 1.15 1.63 11.68
C ALA A 27 0.42 1.62 10.33
N VAL A 28 -0.41 0.60 10.09
CA VAL A 28 -1.29 0.53 8.92
C VAL A 28 -2.34 1.63 8.95
N SER A 29 -2.93 1.91 10.12
CA SER A 29 -3.86 3.02 10.29
C SER A 29 -3.21 4.38 9.99
N LYS A 30 -1.93 4.55 10.37
CA LYS A 30 -1.14 5.76 10.06
C LYS A 30 -0.99 6.00 8.55
N TRP A 31 -1.04 4.97 7.71
CA TRP A 31 -0.93 5.13 6.25
C TRP A 31 -2.09 5.93 5.65
N ARG A 32 -3.29 5.95 6.28
CA ARG A 32 -4.39 6.83 5.87
C ARG A 32 -4.06 8.32 5.96
N LYS A 33 -3.14 8.68 6.88
CA LYS A 33 -2.78 10.07 7.16
C LYS A 33 -1.41 10.45 6.58
N SER A 34 -0.46 9.53 6.66
CA SER A 34 0.95 9.76 6.26
C SER A 34 1.28 9.22 4.87
N GLY A 35 0.35 8.51 4.24
CA GLY A 35 0.58 7.74 3.01
C GLY A 35 1.26 6.40 3.28
N VAL A 36 1.10 5.47 2.34
CA VAL A 36 1.83 4.19 2.35
C VAL A 36 3.30 4.45 1.98
N PRO A 37 4.27 3.80 2.66
CA PRO A 37 5.67 3.82 2.25
C PRO A 37 5.85 3.22 0.86
N ALA A 38 6.70 3.83 0.04
CA ALA A 38 6.83 3.42 -1.35
C ALA A 38 7.38 1.99 -1.51
N GLU A 39 8.20 1.53 -0.56
CA GLU A 39 8.69 0.15 -0.46
C GLU A 39 7.55 -0.90 -0.32
N ARG A 40 6.38 -0.51 0.24
CA ARG A 40 5.27 -1.42 0.55
C ARG A 40 4.15 -1.41 -0.48
N CYS A 41 3.99 -0.32 -1.24
CA CYS A 41 2.93 -0.27 -2.25
C CYS A 41 2.97 -1.41 -3.29
N PRO A 42 4.12 -1.86 -3.83
CA PRO A 42 4.12 -2.96 -4.78
C PRO A 42 3.64 -4.28 -4.16
N GLU A 43 3.88 -4.50 -2.86
CA GLU A 43 3.28 -5.65 -2.15
C GLU A 43 1.77 -5.49 -1.99
N ILE A 44 1.27 -4.29 -1.67
CA ILE A 44 -0.18 -4.04 -1.59
C ILE A 44 -0.85 -4.25 -2.96
N GLU A 45 -0.22 -3.78 -4.04
CA GLU A 45 -0.70 -3.99 -5.40
C GLU A 45 -0.79 -5.48 -5.72
N LYS A 46 0.22 -6.28 -5.38
CA LYS A 46 0.18 -7.75 -5.52
C LYS A 46 -0.94 -8.38 -4.68
N LEU A 47 -1.08 -8.00 -3.41
CA LEU A 47 -2.13 -8.52 -2.52
C LEU A 47 -3.54 -8.20 -3.02
N THR A 48 -3.70 -7.05 -3.66
CA THR A 48 -4.99 -6.62 -4.23
C THR A 48 -5.22 -7.12 -5.65
N ASN A 49 -4.33 -7.97 -6.19
CA ASN A 49 -4.34 -8.44 -7.58
C ASN A 49 -4.38 -7.28 -8.60
N GLY A 50 -3.65 -6.20 -8.34
CA GLY A 50 -3.58 -5.03 -9.22
C GLY A 50 -4.82 -4.14 -9.21
N GLN A 51 -5.81 -4.41 -8.34
CA GLN A 51 -7.00 -3.56 -8.21
C GLN A 51 -6.72 -2.20 -7.55
N VAL A 52 -5.61 -2.11 -6.82
CA VAL A 52 -5.10 -0.86 -6.26
C VAL A 52 -3.66 -0.73 -6.71
N THR A 53 -3.39 0.24 -7.58
CA THR A 53 -2.03 0.46 -8.06
C THR A 53 -1.23 1.30 -7.08
N CYS A 54 0.08 1.15 -7.14
CA CYS A 54 1.01 1.98 -6.39
C CYS A 54 0.82 3.49 -6.67
N GLU A 55 0.47 3.85 -7.90
CA GLU A 55 0.15 5.21 -8.36
C GLU A 55 -1.12 5.76 -7.69
N GLU A 56 -2.17 4.94 -7.52
CA GLU A 56 -3.37 5.33 -6.77
C GLU A 56 -3.09 5.50 -5.27
N LEU A 57 -2.20 4.67 -4.70
CA LEU A 57 -1.81 4.76 -3.28
C LEU A 57 -1.00 6.02 -2.96
N ARG A 58 -0.09 6.39 -3.87
CA ARG A 58 0.81 7.54 -3.73
C ARG A 58 0.98 8.21 -5.09
N PRO A 59 0.09 9.16 -5.44
CA PRO A 59 0.28 9.99 -6.62
C PRO A 59 1.46 10.97 -6.45
N ASP A 60 1.83 11.31 -5.22
CA ASP A 60 2.98 12.17 -4.90
C ASP A 60 4.34 11.55 -5.24
N VAL A 61 4.40 10.25 -5.54
CA VAL A 61 5.64 9.51 -5.75
C VAL A 61 5.74 9.11 -7.22
N ASN A 62 6.88 9.41 -7.84
CA ASN A 62 7.12 8.99 -9.21
C ASN A 62 7.54 7.51 -9.25
N TRP A 63 6.55 6.64 -9.45
CA TRP A 63 6.73 5.18 -9.51
C TRP A 63 7.59 4.70 -10.67
N ALA A 64 7.68 5.47 -11.76
CA ALA A 64 8.54 5.14 -12.90
C ALA A 64 10.02 5.10 -12.49
N VAL A 65 10.43 5.96 -11.55
CA VAL A 65 11.80 6.00 -11.03
C VAL A 65 12.04 4.85 -10.05
N LEU A 66 11.11 4.59 -9.14
CA LEU A 66 11.26 3.54 -8.13
C LEU A 66 11.34 2.13 -8.73
N ARG A 67 10.59 1.86 -9.80
CA ARG A 67 10.70 0.57 -10.52
C ARG A 67 12.06 0.36 -11.16
N ASN A 68 12.82 1.43 -11.43
CA ASN A 68 14.10 1.38 -12.13
C ASN A 68 15.32 1.38 -11.18
N SER A 69 15.13 1.59 -9.88
CA SER A 69 16.22 1.67 -8.89
C SER A 69 16.65 0.31 -8.30
N GLY A 70 16.13 -0.80 -8.81
CA GLY A 70 16.63 -2.14 -8.48
C GLY A 70 17.84 -2.51 -9.35
N LYS A 71 19.00 -1.91 -9.08
CA LYS A 71 20.30 -2.40 -9.55
C LYS A 71 21.23 -2.61 -8.36
#